data_AF-A0A7S0AEX8-F1
#
_entry.id   AF-A0A7S0AEX8-F1
#
_cell.length_a   1.000
_cell.length_b   1.000
_cell.length_c   1.000
_cell.angle_alpha   90.00
_cell.angle_beta   90.00
_cell.angle_gamma   90.00
#
_symmetry.space_group_name_H-M   'P 1'
#
loop_
_entity.id
_entity.type
_entity.pdbx_description
1 polymer ?
#
loop_
_entity_poly.entity_id
_entity_poly.type
_entity_poly.pdbx_seq_one_letter_code
_entity_poly.pdbx_strand_id
1 'polypeptide(L)'
;GVQDFVENLAPGMKNRMRVVPIEDAYGPPGSPDTALNDFDALVLSHETLITGKKLNEHRVKNLDMEPLALLCTRRTEPHGMSSTALRRMKKTSVRTEANMI
;
A
#
# COMPACT_ATOMS: atom_id res chain seq x y z
N GLY A 1 -10.56 -14.29 -11.05
CA GLY A 1 -9.55 -14.12 -9.97
C GLY A 1 -9.64 -12.74 -9.36
N VAL A 2 -8.76 -12.39 -8.40
CA VAL A 2 -8.72 -11.06 -7.77
C VAL A 2 -8.52 -9.96 -8.81
N GLN A 3 -7.67 -10.20 -9.81
CA GLN A 3 -7.44 -9.28 -10.91
C GLN A 3 -8.74 -8.98 -11.68
N ASP A 4 -9.44 -10.01 -12.17
CA ASP A 4 -10.71 -9.82 -12.91
C ASP A 4 -11.77 -9.09 -12.07
N PHE A 5 -11.81 -9.38 -10.76
CA PHE A 5 -12.72 -8.69 -9.85
C PHE A 5 -12.42 -7.19 -9.78
N VAL A 6 -11.15 -6.81 -9.59
CA VAL A 6 -10.76 -5.39 -9.52
C VAL A 6 -10.93 -4.70 -10.86
N GLU A 7 -10.58 -5.35 -11.98
CA GLU A 7 -10.75 -4.81 -13.32
C GLU A 7 -12.21 -4.51 -13.65
N ASN A 8 -13.13 -5.38 -13.24
CA ASN A 8 -14.57 -5.17 -13.45
C ASN A 8 -15.13 -4.08 -12.52
N LEU A 9 -14.69 -4.03 -11.26
CA LEU A 9 -15.15 -3.04 -10.28
C LEU A 9 -14.64 -1.63 -10.58
N ALA A 10 -13.38 -1.51 -11.03
CA ALA A 10 -12.71 -0.24 -11.27
C ALA A 10 -11.84 -0.31 -12.55
N PRO A 11 -12.46 -0.23 -13.75
CA PRO A 11 -11.74 -0.37 -15.02
C PRO A 11 -10.59 0.62 -15.21
N GLY A 12 -10.72 1.84 -14.65
CA GLY A 12 -9.67 2.87 -14.69
C GLY A 12 -8.40 2.53 -13.90
N MET A 13 -8.42 1.49 -13.07
CA MET A 13 -7.26 1.00 -12.31
C MET A 13 -6.47 -0.09 -13.05
N LYS A 14 -7.02 -0.66 -14.13
CA LYS A 14 -6.44 -1.81 -14.83
C LYS A 14 -4.96 -1.62 -15.21
N ASN A 15 -4.61 -0.45 -15.74
CA ASN A 15 -3.24 -0.15 -16.17
C ASN A 15 -2.39 0.53 -15.07
N ARG A 16 -2.96 0.74 -13.86
CA ARG A 16 -2.32 1.46 -12.75
C ARG A 16 -2.06 0.58 -11.53
N MET A 17 -2.41 -0.69 -11.61
CA MET A 17 -2.27 -1.66 -10.54
C MET A 17 -1.62 -2.92 -11.10
N ARG A 18 -0.68 -3.47 -10.35
CA ARG A 18 -0.10 -4.79 -10.62
C ARG A 18 -0.57 -5.75 -9.54
N VAL A 19 -1.25 -6.83 -9.94
CA VAL A 19 -1.61 -7.93 -9.02
C VAL A 19 -0.51 -8.98 -9.14
N VAL A 20 0.16 -9.28 -8.03
CA VAL A 20 1.25 -10.26 -7.98
C VAL A 20 0.88 -11.33 -6.95
N PRO A 21 0.98 -12.63 -7.28
CA PRO A 21 0.82 -13.68 -6.29
C PRO A 21 1.94 -13.58 -5.24
N ILE A 22 1.58 -13.83 -3.99
CA ILE A 22 2.55 -13.89 -2.88
C ILE A 22 2.87 -15.36 -2.65
N GLU A 23 4.10 -15.76 -2.97
CA GLU A 23 4.55 -17.16 -2.90
C GLU A 23 5.29 -17.49 -1.60
N ASP A 24 5.79 -16.47 -0.89
CA ASP A 24 6.50 -16.60 0.38
C ASP A 24 6.05 -15.54 1.41
N ALA A 25 6.60 -15.60 2.62
CA ALA A 25 6.19 -14.75 3.74
C ALA A 25 6.58 -13.26 3.58
N TYR A 26 7.47 -12.92 2.66
CA TYR A 26 8.03 -11.58 2.45
C TYR A 26 7.55 -10.94 1.14
N GLY A 27 7.19 -11.78 0.15
CA GLY A 27 6.68 -11.38 -1.15
C GLY A 27 7.63 -10.48 -1.93
N PRO A 28 7.13 -9.81 -2.97
CA PRO A 28 7.93 -8.90 -3.80
C PRO A 28 8.70 -7.82 -3.02
N PRO A 29 8.14 -7.19 -1.96
CA PRO A 29 8.87 -6.19 -1.16
C PRO A 29 10.04 -6.75 -0.35
N GLY A 30 10.17 -8.07 -0.22
CA GLY A 30 11.31 -8.73 0.42
C GLY A 30 12.28 -9.38 -0.56
N SER A 31 12.12 -9.12 -1.86
CA SER A 31 13.01 -9.65 -2.89
C SER A 31 14.30 -8.82 -2.99
N PRO A 32 15.47 -9.44 -3.22
CA PRO A 32 16.71 -8.71 -3.55
C PRO A 32 16.66 -8.06 -4.94
N ASP A 33 15.72 -8.44 -5.80
CA ASP A 33 15.57 -7.86 -7.14
C ASP A 33 14.96 -6.46 -7.06
N THR A 34 15.78 -5.44 -7.34
CA THR A 34 15.39 -4.03 -7.32
C THR A 34 14.32 -3.68 -8.36
N ALA A 35 14.19 -4.42 -9.45
CA ALA A 35 13.12 -4.20 -10.44
C ALA A 35 11.73 -4.60 -9.90
N LEU A 36 11.70 -5.48 -8.90
CA LEU A 36 10.48 -5.91 -8.22
C LEU A 36 10.22 -5.16 -6.91
N ASN A 37 11.25 -4.48 -6.39
CA ASN A 37 11.29 -3.91 -5.05
C ASN A 37 11.46 -2.38 -5.07
N ASP A 38 10.61 -1.72 -5.86
CA ASP A 38 10.49 -0.26 -5.94
C ASP A 38 9.20 0.17 -5.23
N PHE A 39 9.28 0.30 -3.91
CA PHE A 39 8.15 0.69 -3.05
C PHE A 39 8.59 1.73 -2.04
N ASP A 40 7.78 2.77 -1.83
CA ASP A 40 8.00 3.76 -0.77
C ASP A 40 7.38 3.34 0.57
N ALA A 41 6.25 2.62 0.51
CA ALA A 41 5.43 2.33 1.67
C ALA A 41 4.62 1.03 1.53
N LEU A 42 4.28 0.43 2.67
CA LEU A 42 3.36 -0.69 2.77
C LEU A 42 2.08 -0.26 3.46
N VAL A 43 0.95 -0.48 2.79
CA VAL A 43 -0.39 -0.28 3.38
C VAL A 43 -0.87 -1.60 3.96
N LEU A 44 -1.11 -1.62 5.26
CA LEU A 44 -1.39 -2.82 6.03
C LEU A 44 -2.65 -2.68 6.88
N SER A 45 -3.28 -3.81 7.19
CA SER A 45 -4.27 -3.92 8.27
C SER A 45 -3.57 -4.13 9.62
N HIS A 46 -4.34 -4.08 10.70
CA HIS A 46 -3.86 -4.46 12.04
C HIS A 46 -3.31 -5.89 12.10
N GLU A 47 -3.91 -6.82 11.36
CA GLU A 47 -3.53 -8.23 11.35
C GLU A 47 -2.16 -8.43 10.67
N THR A 48 -1.91 -7.68 9.58
CA THR A 48 -0.69 -7.80 8.77
C THR A 48 0.45 -6.88 9.25
N LEU A 49 0.21 -6.01 10.22
CA LEU A 49 1.20 -5.05 10.71
C LEU A 49 2.45 -5.74 11.29
N ILE A 50 2.25 -6.85 12.00
CA ILE A 50 3.35 -7.63 12.57
C ILE A 50 4.23 -8.20 11.45
N THR A 51 3.63 -8.70 10.37
CA THR A 51 4.35 -9.21 9.20
C THR A 51 5.13 -8.09 8.51
N GLY A 52 4.55 -6.90 8.37
CA GLY A 52 5.25 -5.74 7.82
C GLY A 52 6.49 -5.33 8.62
N LYS A 53 6.44 -5.41 9.96
CA LYS A 53 7.61 -5.18 10.81
C LYS A 53 8.71 -6.22 10.57
N LYS A 54 8.34 -7.50 10.54
CA LYS A 54 9.28 -8.60 10.26
C LYS A 54 9.91 -8.48 8.86
N LEU A 55 9.16 -8.01 7.88
CA LEU A 55 9.66 -7.72 6.55
C LEU A 55 10.71 -6.61 6.56
N ASN A 56 10.46 -5.51 7.27
CA ASN A 56 11.48 -4.45 7.41
C ASN A 56 12.73 -4.96 8.14
N GLU A 57 12.58 -5.81 9.15
CA GLU A 57 13.74 -6.45 9.78
C GLU A 57 14.53 -7.32 8.80
N HIS A 58 13.85 -8.07 7.92
CA HIS A 58 14.49 -8.85 6.87
C HIS A 58 15.21 -7.95 5.84
N ARG A 59 14.58 -6.85 5.42
CA ARG A 59 15.16 -5.87 4.49
C ARG A 59 16.48 -5.30 5.01
N VAL A 60 16.51 -4.88 6.27
CA VAL A 60 17.70 -4.29 6.88
C VAL A 60 18.77 -5.34 7.14
N LYS A 61 18.40 -6.50 7.70
CA LYS A 61 19.39 -7.51 8.15
C LYS A 61 19.97 -8.34 7.02
N ASN A 62 19.16 -8.69 6.02
CA ASN A 62 19.53 -9.68 5.01
C ASN A 62 19.77 -9.06 3.63
N LEU A 63 19.12 -7.93 3.33
CA LEU A 63 19.17 -7.32 2.00
C LEU A 63 19.93 -5.98 1.98
N ASP A 64 20.33 -5.48 3.16
CA ASP A 64 20.96 -4.15 3.33
C ASP A 64 20.14 -3.02 2.69
N MET A 65 18.82 -3.09 2.84
CA MET A 65 17.86 -2.14 2.26
C MET A 65 17.19 -1.28 3.34
N GLU A 66 16.82 -0.07 2.94
CA GLU A 66 16.04 0.82 3.79
C GLU A 66 14.65 0.21 4.13
N PRO A 67 14.17 0.42 5.37
CA PRO A 67 12.85 -0.04 5.79
C PRO A 67 11.74 0.78 5.10
N LEU A 68 10.63 0.11 4.79
CA LEU A 68 9.47 0.75 4.17
C LEU A 68 8.62 1.46 5.21
N ALA A 69 7.97 2.57 4.81
CA ALA A 69 7.00 3.24 5.66
C ALA A 69 5.77 2.33 5.87
N LEU A 70 5.42 2.02 7.12
CA LEU A 70 4.28 1.16 7.45
C LEU A 70 3.03 1.99 7.73
N LEU A 71 2.07 1.97 6.81
CA LEU A 71 0.79 2.66 6.91
C LEU A 71 -0.28 1.68 7.40
N CYS A 72 -0.60 1.72 8.69
CA CYS A 72 -1.64 0.87 9.28
C CYS A 72 -3.02 1.52 9.17
N THR A 73 -3.92 0.88 8.42
CA THR A 73 -5.32 1.31 8.34
C THR A 73 -6.14 0.63 9.45
N ARG A 74 -6.87 1.42 10.24
CA ARG A 74 -7.86 0.88 11.19
C ARG A 74 -9.16 0.67 10.44
N ARG A 75 -9.57 -0.59 10.26
CA ARG A 75 -10.84 -0.96 9.61
C ARG A 75 -12.09 -0.46 10.35
N THR A 76 -11.95 0.09 11.55
CA THR A 76 -13.07 0.48 12.42
C THR A 76 -13.38 1.97 12.41
N GLU A 77 -12.61 2.81 11.71
CA GLU A 77 -12.90 4.25 11.68
C GLU A 77 -13.93 4.58 10.57
N PRO A 78 -15.12 5.10 10.91
CA PRO A 78 -16.20 5.36 9.93
C PRO A 78 -15.76 6.27 8.78
N HIS A 79 -14.84 7.19 9.05
CA HIS A 79 -14.29 8.12 8.08
C HIS A 79 -13.32 7.46 7.08
N GLY A 80 -12.63 6.39 7.48
CA GLY A 80 -11.76 5.60 6.61
C GLY A 80 -12.51 4.59 5.74
N MET A 81 -13.76 4.27 6.10
CA MET A 81 -14.63 3.34 5.35
C MET A 81 -15.67 4.04 4.47
N SER A 82 -15.97 5.32 4.72
CA SER A 82 -16.92 6.08 3.92
C SER A 82 -16.25 6.65 2.67
N SER A 83 -16.63 6.16 1.50
CA SER A 83 -16.17 6.68 0.21
C SER A 83 -16.48 8.18 0.05
N THR A 84 -17.57 8.67 0.66
CA THR A 84 -17.94 10.09 0.72
C THR A 84 -16.96 10.90 1.58
N ALA A 85 -16.58 10.39 2.75
CA ALA A 85 -15.59 11.03 3.63
C ALA A 85 -14.22 11.08 2.95
N LEU A 86 -13.76 9.98 2.37
CA LEU A 86 -12.49 9.91 1.61
C LEU A 86 -12.47 10.89 0.43
N ARG A 87 -13.57 10.96 -0.35
CA ARG A 87 -13.69 11.92 -1.46
C ARG A 87 -13.64 13.38 -0.98
N ARG A 88 -14.24 13.68 0.17
CA ARG A 88 -14.16 15.01 0.80
C ARG A 88 -12.73 15.34 1.22
N MET A 89 -12.07 14.43 1.93
CA MET A 89 -10.67 14.62 2.38
C MET A 89 -9.72 14.84 1.20
N LYS A 90 -9.89 14.09 0.11
CA LYS A 90 -9.11 14.30 -1.13
C LYS A 90 -9.29 15.71 -1.71
N LYS A 91 -10.52 16.25 -1.72
CA LYS A 91 -10.78 17.62 -2.17
C LYS A 91 -10.16 18.68 -1.24
N THR A 92 -10.11 18.41 0.06
CA THR A 92 -9.51 19.31 1.05
C THR A 92 -7.98 19.35 0.90
N SER A 93 -7.33 18.19 0.72
CA SER A 93 -5.87 18.11 0.54
C SER A 93 -5.37 18.91 -0.67
N VAL A 94 -6.10 18.84 -1.79
CA VAL A 94 -5.76 19.58 -3.02
C VAL A 94 -5.94 21.09 -2.85
N ARG A 95 -6.87 21.54 -2.00
CA ARG A 95 -7.06 22.97 -1.71
C ARG A 95 -5.95 23.57 -0.84
N THR A 96 -5.33 22.78 0.03
CA THR A 96 -4.24 23.26 0.88
C THR A 96 -2.97 23.52 0.06
N GLU A 97 -2.66 22.67 -0.92
CA GLU A 97 -1.53 22.88 -1.83
C GLU A 97 -1.75 24.06 -2.78
N ALA A 98 -2.98 24.28 -3.24
CA ALA A 98 -3.33 25.42 -4.11
C ALA A 98 -3.32 26.79 -3.41
N ASN A 99 -3.27 26.84 -2.08
CA ASN A 99 -3.23 28.07 -1.28
C ASN A 99 -1.82 28.38 -0.72
N MET A 100 -0.81 27.59 -1.08
CA MET A 100 0.60 27.82 -0.72
C MET A 100 1.46 28.26 -1.92
N ILE A 101 0.83 28.75 -3.00
CA ILE A 101 1.48 29.39 -4.15
C ILE A 101 0.97 30.83 -4.26
#